data_AF-D4LCQ1-F1
#
_entry.id   AF-D4LCQ1-F1
#
_cell.length_a   1.000
_cell.length_b   1.000
_cell.length_c   1.000
_cell.angle_alpha   90.00
_cell.angle_beta   90.00
_cell.angle_gamma   90.00
#
_symmetry.space_group_name_H-M   'P 1'
#
loop_
_entity.id
_entity.type
_entity.pdbx_description
1 polymer ?
#
loop_
_entity_poly.entity_id
_entity_poly.type
_entity_poly.pdbx_seq_one_letter_code
_entity_poly.pdbx_strand_id
1 'polypeptide(L)'
;MKGIFKRTIAAALGVLCAVPFAAMSQPDSQPVTVHAASVRTDSSGRKMEYLDRGVYAVNAGNAVFVSWRSLEEDPAGCAFNLYRTTDGTTTKLNASPITGGTNYTDTTADQTKDNTYFVKMVTGGAETATDGSFTLKAGGSIFTKGNAGAAQVM
;
A
#
# COMPACT_ATOMS: atom_id res chain seq x y z
N MET A 1 -63.67 -0.23 -1.47
CA MET A 1 -63.88 -0.62 -2.88
C MET A 1 -62.69 -1.47 -3.29
N LYS A 2 -62.86 -2.81 -3.35
CA LYS A 2 -62.92 -3.64 -4.59
C LYS A 2 -61.55 -3.70 -5.30
N GLY A 3 -60.89 -4.85 -5.49
CA GLY A 3 -61.34 -6.22 -5.32
C GLY A 3 -60.24 -7.28 -5.57
N ILE A 4 -60.60 -8.50 -5.19
CA ILE A 4 -59.94 -9.79 -5.40
C ILE A 4 -60.17 -10.28 -6.84
N PHE A 5 -59.25 -11.04 -7.46
CA PHE A 5 -59.62 -12.25 -8.20
C PHE A 5 -58.42 -13.19 -8.46
N LYS A 6 -58.60 -14.45 -8.05
CA LYS A 6 -57.76 -15.63 -8.32
C LYS A 6 -57.92 -16.07 -9.79
N ARG A 7 -56.93 -16.79 -10.34
CA ARG A 7 -57.17 -17.88 -11.30
C ARG A 7 -55.96 -18.82 -11.42
N THR A 8 -56.29 -20.06 -11.73
CA THR A 8 -55.59 -21.31 -11.44
C THR A 8 -55.16 -22.00 -12.75
N ILE A 9 -54.29 -23.02 -12.63
CA ILE A 9 -54.20 -24.27 -13.42
C ILE A 9 -53.13 -24.41 -14.53
N ALA A 10 -52.46 -25.57 -14.42
CA ALA A 10 -52.00 -26.54 -15.44
C ALA A 10 -50.50 -26.70 -15.71
N ALA A 11 -50.11 -27.97 -15.62
CA ALA A 11 -48.80 -28.57 -15.84
C ALA A 11 -48.43 -28.66 -17.33
N ALA A 12 -47.12 -28.76 -17.60
CA ALA A 12 -46.59 -29.25 -18.86
C ALA A 12 -45.43 -30.23 -18.61
N LEU A 13 -45.45 -31.28 -19.43
CA LEU A 13 -44.65 -32.50 -19.45
C LEU A 13 -43.17 -32.23 -19.81
N GLY A 14 -42.34 -33.24 -19.56
CA GLY A 14 -40.88 -33.17 -19.61
C GLY A 14 -40.24 -32.88 -20.95
N VAL A 15 -38.97 -32.48 -20.88
CA VAL A 15 -37.97 -32.66 -21.93
C VAL A 15 -36.71 -33.20 -21.27
N LEU A 16 -36.32 -34.40 -21.70
CA LEU A 16 -35.04 -35.02 -21.44
C LEU A 16 -34.03 -34.45 -22.45
N CYS A 17 -32.95 -33.81 -22.01
CA CYS A 17 -31.79 -33.59 -22.87
C CYS A 17 -30.50 -33.41 -22.05
N ALA A 18 -29.59 -34.36 -22.25
CA ALA A 18 -28.13 -34.28 -22.12
C ALA A 18 -27.53 -33.43 -20.97
N VAL A 19 -27.03 -34.11 -19.94
CA VAL A 19 -25.96 -33.60 -19.08
C VAL A 19 -24.67 -33.50 -19.90
N PRO A 20 -24.07 -32.31 -20.10
CA PRO A 20 -22.73 -32.22 -20.65
C PRO A 20 -21.68 -32.43 -19.56
N PHE A 21 -20.74 -33.31 -19.90
CA PHE A 21 -19.31 -33.21 -19.62
C PHE A 21 -18.91 -32.81 -18.19
N ALA A 22 -18.50 -33.81 -17.43
CA ALA A 22 -17.64 -33.62 -16.27
C ALA A 22 -16.46 -32.71 -16.67
N ALA A 23 -16.44 -31.48 -16.13
CA ALA A 23 -15.25 -30.66 -16.14
C ALA A 23 -14.19 -31.41 -15.32
N MET A 24 -13.19 -31.96 -16.00
CA MET A 24 -11.95 -32.40 -15.38
C MET A 24 -11.41 -31.23 -14.56
N SER A 25 -11.47 -31.35 -13.23
CA SER A 25 -10.84 -30.42 -12.31
C SER A 25 -9.35 -30.36 -12.63
N GLN A 26 -8.92 -29.30 -13.29
CA GLN A 26 -7.50 -29.00 -13.45
C GLN A 26 -6.95 -28.67 -12.06
N PRO A 27 -5.89 -29.34 -11.59
CA PRO A 27 -5.33 -29.06 -10.27
C PRO A 27 -4.89 -27.60 -10.21
N ASP A 28 -5.29 -26.93 -9.13
CA ASP A 28 -5.01 -25.54 -8.84
C ASP A 28 -3.53 -25.22 -9.08
N SER A 29 -3.27 -24.44 -10.11
CA SER A 29 -2.00 -23.70 -10.21
C SER A 29 -2.07 -22.53 -9.24
N GLN A 30 -1.99 -22.80 -7.94
CA GLN A 30 -1.72 -21.75 -6.96
C GLN A 30 -0.29 -21.25 -7.23
N PRO A 31 -0.09 -19.97 -7.58
CA PRO A 31 1.26 -19.44 -7.73
C PRO A 31 1.98 -19.52 -6.38
N VAL A 32 3.16 -20.14 -6.41
CA VAL A 32 4.05 -20.36 -5.27
C VAL A 32 4.53 -19.00 -4.73
N THR A 33 4.30 -18.71 -3.44
CA THR A 33 4.73 -17.46 -2.79
C THR A 33 6.24 -17.48 -2.53
N VAL A 34 7.05 -17.00 -3.47
CA VAL A 34 8.47 -16.71 -3.23
C VAL A 34 8.63 -15.28 -2.70
N HIS A 35 9.05 -15.15 -1.43
CA HIS A 35 9.55 -13.89 -0.86
C HIS A 35 11.02 -13.71 -1.25
N ALA A 36 11.26 -13.46 -2.53
CA ALA A 36 12.56 -13.07 -3.09
C ALA A 36 12.35 -11.75 -3.84
N ALA A 37 13.28 -10.78 -3.72
CA ALA A 37 13.21 -9.49 -4.41
C ALA A 37 12.69 -9.65 -5.84
N SER A 38 11.42 -9.31 -6.03
CA SER A 38 10.64 -9.76 -7.18
C SER A 38 11.16 -9.05 -8.42
N VAL A 39 11.74 -9.77 -9.38
CA VAL A 39 12.10 -9.15 -10.66
C VAL A 39 10.82 -8.64 -11.32
N ARG A 40 10.77 -7.34 -11.62
CA ARG A 40 9.69 -6.67 -12.35
C ARG A 40 10.08 -6.52 -13.81
N THR A 41 9.09 -6.26 -14.66
CA THR A 41 9.30 -5.94 -16.07
C THR A 41 8.73 -4.55 -16.33
N ASP A 42 9.52 -3.66 -16.92
CA ASP A 42 9.05 -2.32 -17.29
C ASP A 42 8.15 -2.33 -18.54
N SER A 43 7.67 -1.16 -18.95
CA SER A 43 6.80 -0.99 -20.11
C SER A 43 7.44 -1.38 -21.46
N SER A 44 8.76 -1.52 -21.51
CA SER A 44 9.53 -1.92 -22.70
C SER A 44 9.95 -3.39 -22.69
N GLY A 45 9.62 -4.14 -21.63
CA GLY A 45 9.99 -5.55 -21.49
C GLY A 45 11.34 -5.78 -20.78
N ARG A 46 11.99 -4.75 -20.22
CA ARG A 46 13.25 -4.90 -19.49
C ARG A 46 12.99 -5.42 -18.08
N LYS A 47 13.77 -6.41 -17.66
CA LYS A 47 13.75 -6.92 -16.29
C LYS A 47 14.46 -5.94 -15.36
N MET A 48 13.78 -5.52 -14.31
CA MET A 48 14.23 -4.56 -13.30
C MET A 48 13.99 -5.14 -11.91
N GLU A 49 14.63 -4.59 -10.90
CA GLU A 49 14.36 -4.96 -9.50
C GLU A 49 12.99 -4.40 -9.06
N TYR A 50 12.27 -5.15 -8.23
CA TYR A 50 11.20 -4.55 -7.45
C TYR A 50 11.80 -3.63 -6.40
N LEU A 51 11.45 -2.36 -6.50
CA LEU A 51 11.69 -1.38 -5.45
C LEU A 51 10.36 -0.98 -4.82
N ASP A 52 10.35 -1.00 -3.48
CA ASP A 52 9.34 -0.29 -2.73
C ASP A 52 9.58 1.22 -2.81
N ARG A 53 8.70 1.98 -2.15
CA ARG A 53 8.77 3.43 -2.15
C ARG A 53 9.99 3.98 -1.41
N GLY A 54 10.72 3.15 -0.67
CA GLY A 54 11.97 3.54 -0.02
C GLY A 54 11.81 4.71 0.93
N VAL A 55 10.69 4.76 1.65
CA VAL A 55 10.45 5.81 2.63
C VAL A 55 11.55 5.73 3.69
N TYR A 56 12.13 6.87 4.04
CA TYR A 56 13.04 6.99 5.17
C TYR A 56 12.80 8.32 5.87
N ALA A 57 13.06 8.32 7.18
CA ALA A 57 12.88 9.49 8.02
C ALA A 57 14.08 9.65 8.95
N VAL A 58 14.53 10.89 9.14
CA VAL A 58 15.66 11.23 10.01
C VAL A 58 15.32 12.41 10.89
N ASN A 59 15.78 12.39 12.13
CA ASN A 59 15.69 13.55 13.02
C ASN A 59 16.58 14.68 12.49
N ALA A 60 16.00 15.87 12.37
CA ALA A 60 16.62 17.08 11.84
C ALA A 60 16.40 18.24 12.84
N GLY A 61 16.88 18.06 14.07
CA GLY A 61 16.65 19.00 15.18
C GLY A 61 15.20 18.91 15.68
N ASN A 62 14.47 20.02 15.60
CA ASN A 62 13.08 20.08 16.08
C ASN A 62 12.05 19.54 15.07
N ALA A 63 12.52 18.95 13.97
CA ALA A 63 11.67 18.40 12.92
C ALA A 63 12.20 17.05 12.46
N VAL A 64 11.39 16.33 11.68
CA VAL A 64 11.77 15.10 11.00
C VAL A 64 11.83 15.37 9.50
N PHE A 65 12.96 15.07 8.87
CA PHE A 65 13.07 15.07 7.42
C PHE A 65 12.71 13.69 6.88
N VAL A 66 11.77 13.65 5.94
CA VAL A 66 11.27 12.43 5.32
C VAL A 66 11.53 12.51 3.82
N SER A 67 11.96 11.40 3.21
CA SER A 67 12.10 11.31 1.77
C SER A 67 11.83 9.89 1.27
N TRP A 68 11.49 9.79 -0.01
CA TRP A 68 11.08 8.56 -0.68
C TRP A 68 11.53 8.58 -2.15
N ARG A 69 11.37 7.44 -2.83
CA ARG A 69 11.72 7.30 -4.24
C ARG A 69 10.55 7.70 -5.15
N SER A 70 10.88 8.39 -6.24
CA SER A 70 10.10 8.31 -7.47
C SER A 70 10.57 7.06 -8.22
N LEU A 71 9.64 6.26 -8.71
CA LEU A 71 9.89 5.02 -9.44
C LEU A 71 9.58 5.21 -10.93
N GLU A 72 10.09 4.32 -11.77
CA GLU A 72 9.85 4.32 -13.23
C GLU A 72 8.34 4.21 -13.53
N GLU A 73 7.59 3.45 -12.72
CA GLU A 73 6.15 3.25 -12.90
C GLU A 73 5.30 4.48 -12.55
N ASP A 74 5.87 5.50 -11.92
CA ASP A 74 5.13 6.69 -11.53
C ASP A 74 4.79 7.51 -12.79
N PRO A 75 3.50 7.75 -13.08
CA PRO A 75 3.12 8.53 -14.25
C PRO A 75 3.68 9.95 -14.20
N ALA A 76 4.04 10.50 -15.35
CA ALA A 76 4.44 11.90 -15.45
C ALA A 76 3.38 12.83 -14.84
N GLY A 77 3.81 13.72 -13.93
CA GLY A 77 2.91 14.64 -13.23
C GLY A 77 2.13 14.02 -12.07
N CYS A 78 2.46 12.80 -11.63
CA CYS A 78 1.95 12.29 -10.36
C CYS A 78 2.38 13.19 -9.19
N ALA A 79 1.63 13.13 -8.11
CA ALA A 79 1.95 13.79 -6.85
C ALA A 79 1.96 12.79 -5.69
N PHE A 80 2.34 13.24 -4.51
CA PHE A 80 2.36 12.39 -3.31
C PHE A 80 1.64 13.04 -2.13
N ASN A 81 0.99 12.20 -1.33
CA ASN A 81 0.54 12.56 0.01
C ASN A 81 1.35 11.77 1.04
N LEU A 82 1.87 12.48 2.04
CA LEU A 82 2.65 11.89 3.11
C LEU A 82 1.78 11.72 4.35
N TYR A 83 1.93 10.56 4.99
CA TYR A 83 1.22 10.20 6.21
C TYR A 83 2.21 9.84 7.30
N ARG A 84 1.80 10.13 8.54
CA ARG A 84 2.47 9.68 9.75
C ARG A 84 1.48 8.97 10.66
N THR A 85 1.87 7.81 11.15
CA THR A 85 1.19 7.11 12.23
C THR A 85 2.00 7.23 13.51
N THR A 86 1.39 7.76 14.56
CA THR A 86 1.96 7.89 15.92
C THR A 86 0.92 7.36 16.90
N ASP A 87 1.29 6.45 17.79
CA ASP A 87 0.38 5.78 18.75
C ASP A 87 -0.91 5.24 18.08
N GLY A 88 -0.77 4.63 16.90
CA GLY A 88 -1.90 4.09 16.14
C GLY A 88 -2.78 5.13 15.43
N THR A 89 -2.56 6.43 15.63
CA THR A 89 -3.30 7.50 14.94
C THR A 89 -2.57 7.93 13.69
N THR A 90 -3.26 7.89 12.54
CA THR A 90 -2.69 8.25 11.23
C THR A 90 -3.14 9.64 10.79
N THR A 91 -2.18 10.49 10.46
CA THR A 91 -2.40 11.89 10.06
C THR A 91 -1.76 12.14 8.70
N LYS A 92 -2.50 12.79 7.79
CA LYS A 92 -1.95 13.32 6.54
C LYS A 92 -1.21 14.63 6.84
N LEU A 93 0.03 14.75 6.39
CA LEU A 93 0.90 15.87 6.77
C LEU A 93 0.80 17.08 5.85
N ASN A 94 0.49 16.86 4.57
CA ASN A 94 0.45 17.91 3.56
C ASN A 94 -1.00 18.30 3.20
N ALA A 95 -1.28 19.61 3.09
CA ALA A 95 -2.59 20.13 2.71
C ALA A 95 -2.90 19.96 1.21
N SER A 96 -1.88 20.12 0.36
CA SER A 96 -1.96 19.91 -1.09
C SER A 96 -0.98 18.82 -1.53
N PRO A 97 -1.29 18.02 -2.56
CA PRO A 97 -0.38 16.98 -3.05
C PRO A 97 1.00 17.54 -3.42
N ILE A 98 2.05 16.80 -3.06
CA ILE A 98 3.44 17.19 -3.24
C ILE A 98 3.86 16.84 -4.67
N THR A 99 4.21 17.85 -5.48
CA THR A 99 4.58 17.70 -6.91
C THR A 99 6.01 18.12 -7.25
N GLY A 100 6.65 18.94 -6.41
CA GLY A 100 7.98 19.52 -6.69
C GLY A 100 9.17 18.71 -6.17
N GLY A 101 8.95 17.61 -5.45
CA GLY A 101 9.99 16.79 -4.87
C GLY A 101 9.45 15.53 -4.18
N THR A 102 10.36 14.63 -3.79
CA THR A 102 10.05 13.38 -3.07
C THR A 102 10.57 13.41 -1.64
N ASN A 103 10.28 14.52 -0.97
CA ASN A 103 10.69 14.82 0.39
C ASN A 103 9.70 15.76 1.10
N TYR A 104 9.76 15.77 2.43
CA TYR A 104 8.94 16.61 3.30
C TYR A 104 9.63 16.83 4.64
N THR A 105 9.45 18.01 5.24
CA THR A 105 9.90 18.29 6.62
C THR A 105 8.69 18.33 7.54
N ASP A 106 8.56 17.33 8.41
CA ASP A 106 7.52 17.25 9.42
C ASP A 106 7.95 17.97 10.70
N THR A 107 7.43 19.17 10.90
CA THR A 107 7.66 19.99 12.10
C THR A 107 6.68 19.67 13.24
N THR A 108 5.80 18.70 13.06
CA THR A 108 4.70 18.38 14.00
C THR A 108 4.87 17.03 14.68
N ALA A 109 5.95 16.31 14.36
CA ALA A 109 6.24 15.01 14.93
C ALA A 109 6.59 15.11 16.42
N ASP A 110 5.91 14.32 17.24
CA ASP A 110 6.35 14.04 18.61
C ASP A 110 7.51 13.04 18.54
N GLN A 111 8.73 13.56 18.56
CA GLN A 111 9.96 12.76 18.44
C GLN A 111 10.25 11.89 19.69
N THR A 112 9.46 12.01 20.76
CA THR A 112 9.53 11.12 21.93
C THR A 112 8.80 9.80 21.71
N LYS A 113 8.14 9.65 20.56
CA LYS A 113 7.34 8.48 20.18
C LYS A 113 7.86 7.86 18.89
N ASP A 114 7.44 6.63 18.65
CA ASP A 114 7.63 5.99 17.36
C ASP A 114 6.74 6.68 16.31
N ASN A 115 7.34 7.10 15.21
CA ASN A 115 6.64 7.74 14.11
C ASN A 115 6.85 6.92 12.85
N THR A 116 5.78 6.31 12.35
CA THR A 116 5.80 5.52 11.12
C THR A 116 5.31 6.35 9.95
N TYR A 117 6.16 6.53 8.95
CA TYR A 117 5.87 7.30 7.75
C TYR A 117 5.60 6.38 6.57
N PHE A 118 4.64 6.76 5.75
CA PHE A 118 4.37 6.13 4.45
C PHE A 118 3.74 7.16 3.51
N VAL A 119 3.82 6.90 2.21
CA VAL A 119 3.24 7.79 1.21
C VAL A 119 2.11 7.11 0.45
N LYS A 120 1.30 7.91 -0.22
CA LYS A 120 0.39 7.48 -1.25
C LYS A 120 0.64 8.32 -2.50
N MET A 121 0.56 7.69 -3.65
CA MET A 121 0.63 8.39 -4.93
C MET A 121 -0.73 9.03 -5.24
N VAL A 122 -0.72 10.16 -5.93
CA VAL A 122 -1.90 10.88 -6.39
C VAL A 122 -1.80 11.07 -7.90
N THR A 123 -2.78 10.55 -8.63
CA THR A 123 -2.87 10.69 -10.09
C THR A 123 -4.30 11.08 -10.46
N GLY A 124 -4.46 12.14 -11.25
CA GLY A 124 -5.81 12.64 -11.61
C GLY A 124 -6.68 13.02 -10.40
N GLY A 125 -6.06 13.35 -9.25
CA GLY A 125 -6.76 13.68 -8.00
C GLY A 125 -7.14 12.47 -7.14
N ALA A 126 -6.88 11.23 -7.58
CA ALA A 126 -7.17 10.03 -6.81
C ALA A 126 -5.92 9.46 -6.12
N GLU A 127 -6.05 9.01 -4.87
CA GLU A 127 -4.97 8.37 -4.12
C GLU A 127 -4.86 6.87 -4.45
N THR A 128 -3.62 6.39 -4.61
CA THR A 128 -3.29 4.96 -4.70
C THR A 128 -2.27 4.61 -3.62
N ALA A 129 -2.47 3.47 -2.95
CA ALA A 129 -1.52 2.97 -1.96
C ALA A 129 -0.17 2.65 -2.61
N THR A 130 0.92 2.90 -1.89
CA THR A 130 2.26 2.48 -2.29
C THR A 130 2.86 1.58 -1.24
N ASP A 131 3.75 0.69 -1.65
CA ASP A 131 4.46 -0.20 -0.73
C ASP A 131 5.60 0.51 -0.02
N GLY A 132 5.91 0.06 1.20
CA GLY A 132 7.01 0.57 2.00
C GLY A 132 6.56 1.62 3.01
N SER A 133 7.16 1.52 4.20
CA SER A 133 7.00 2.47 5.29
C SER A 133 8.29 2.49 6.11
N PHE A 134 8.44 3.51 6.93
CA PHE A 134 9.59 3.63 7.80
C PHE A 134 9.20 4.13 9.18
N THR A 135 9.58 3.39 10.20
CA THR A 135 9.41 3.80 11.59
C THR A 135 10.68 4.45 12.10
N LEU A 136 10.62 5.76 12.32
CA LEU A 136 11.60 6.46 13.12
C LEU A 136 11.28 6.23 14.59
N LYS A 137 12.15 5.48 15.27
CA LYS A 137 12.00 5.17 16.69
C LYS A 137 12.13 6.44 17.53
N ALA A 138 11.44 6.47 18.67
CA ALA A 138 11.56 7.53 19.66
C ALA A 138 13.04 7.90 19.93
N GLY A 139 13.39 9.18 19.81
CA GLY A 139 14.76 9.68 20.02
C GLY A 139 15.81 9.15 19.02
N GLY A 140 15.42 8.43 17.97
CA GLY A 140 16.34 7.78 17.04
C GLY A 140 17.18 8.79 16.25
N SER A 141 18.51 8.77 16.42
CA SER A 141 19.43 9.55 15.59
C SER A 141 20.19 8.63 14.65
N ILE A 142 20.47 9.08 13.43
CA ILE A 142 21.32 8.34 12.46
C ILE A 142 22.78 8.19 12.92
N PHE A 143 23.17 8.88 14.01
CA PHE A 143 24.52 8.89 14.58
C PHE A 143 24.73 7.93 15.76
N THR A 144 23.85 6.96 16.00
CA THR A 144 24.13 5.96 17.05
C THR A 144 25.22 5.00 16.55
N LYS A 145 26.48 5.32 16.86
CA LYS A 145 27.63 4.46 16.61
C LYS A 145 27.46 3.15 17.40
N GLY A 146 27.13 2.07 16.69
CA GLY A 146 27.36 0.69 17.13
C GLY A 146 26.18 -0.04 17.77
N ASN A 147 25.71 -1.07 17.06
CA ASN A 147 25.12 -2.32 17.57
C ASN A 147 23.96 -2.21 18.58
N ALA A 148 22.72 -2.19 18.06
CA ALA A 148 21.48 -2.39 18.82
C ALA A 148 21.28 -3.84 19.35
N GLY A 149 22.36 -4.50 19.77
CA GLY A 149 22.40 -5.92 20.15
C GLY A 149 23.07 -6.23 21.49
N ALA A 150 23.44 -5.23 22.31
CA ALA A 150 23.94 -5.51 23.65
C ALA A 150 22.80 -5.39 24.67
N ALA A 151 22.42 -6.54 25.22
CA ALA A 151 21.53 -6.68 26.37
C ALA A 151 21.85 -5.62 27.44
N GLN A 152 20.83 -4.89 27.89
CA GLN A 152 20.92 -4.18 29.15
C GLN A 152 20.78 -5.21 30.28
N VAL A 153 21.91 -5.55 30.88
CA VAL A 153 22.00 -6.07 32.25
C VAL A 153 22.65 -4.96 33.06
N MET A 154 21.83 -4.20 33.79
CA MET A 154 21.97 -3.85 35.21
C MET A 154 20.80 -3.00 35.65
#